data_AF-A0A1I4SBF4-F1
#
_entry.id   AF-A0A1I4SBF4-F1
#
_cell.length_a   1.000
_cell.length_b   1.000
_cell.length_c   1.000
_cell.angle_alpha   90.00
_cell.angle_beta   90.00
_cell.angle_gamma   90.00
#
_symmetry.space_group_name_H-M   'P 1'
#
loop_
_entity.id
_entity.type
_entity.pdbx_description
1 polymer ?
#
loop_
_entity_poly.entity_id
_entity_poly.type
_entity_poly.pdbx_seq_one_letter_code
_entity_poly.pdbx_strand_id
1 'polypeptide(L)'
;MIPVVCIVGAKKTGKTTLMEKLIPELRKRGHRVGTVKHDVHDFSIDHEGKDTWRHRQAGSRTVVISSPGKVAVIKEVSQEMTLSEIVQRFFWEEDIVIAEGYKNSPFPKIEVLSREKNIVPLCGVKDHLIATYGGAPEKSEVPHFGYDSVESLARLIEDRYLKSRKRRFVSVVADGKNIPLNDFVETIVGNTVEGLLKSLKGWGSPMQVTITLLNREATDKE
;
A
#
# COMPACT_ATOMS: atom_id res chain seq x y z
N MET A 1 -1.58 -5.85 -8.52
CA MET A 1 -1.75 -5.89 -7.04
C MET A 1 -0.72 -4.96 -6.42
N ILE A 2 -1.12 -4.19 -5.41
CA ILE A 2 -0.21 -3.30 -4.68
C ILE A 2 0.80 -4.16 -3.91
N PRO A 3 2.12 -3.88 -4.02
CA PRO A 3 3.13 -4.56 -3.25
C PRO A 3 2.86 -4.48 -1.73
N VAL A 4 3.13 -5.59 -1.05
CA VAL A 4 3.02 -5.70 0.40
C VAL A 4 4.35 -6.19 0.95
N VAL A 5 4.84 -5.54 2.01
CA VAL A 5 6.02 -5.99 2.75
C VAL A 5 5.66 -6.05 4.24
N CYS A 6 5.88 -7.20 4.86
CA CYS A 6 5.56 -7.42 6.27
C CYS A 6 6.78 -7.13 7.16
N ILE A 7 6.58 -6.32 8.20
CA ILE A 7 7.55 -6.11 9.28
C ILE A 7 7.22 -7.09 10.41
N VAL A 8 8.11 -8.06 10.62
CA VAL A 8 7.95 -9.13 11.60
C VAL A 8 9.07 -9.07 12.65
N GLY A 9 8.97 -9.91 13.68
CA GLY A 9 9.93 -9.95 14.78
C GLY A 9 9.23 -10.20 16.12
N ALA A 10 10.00 -10.63 17.12
CA ALA A 10 9.49 -10.91 18.46
C ALA A 10 8.83 -9.69 19.12
N LYS A 11 8.09 -9.91 20.22
CA LYS A 11 7.51 -8.80 20.98
C LYS A 11 8.64 -7.88 21.47
N LYS A 12 8.41 -6.56 21.42
CA LYS A 12 9.34 -5.52 21.90
C LYS A 12 10.72 -5.46 21.19
N THR A 13 10.85 -5.93 19.95
CA THR A 13 12.11 -5.81 19.18
C THR A 13 12.31 -4.46 18.47
N GLY A 14 11.30 -3.58 18.48
CA GLY A 14 11.38 -2.27 17.81
C GLY A 14 10.70 -2.20 16.45
N LYS A 15 9.74 -3.09 16.15
CA LYS A 15 8.94 -3.04 14.90
C LYS A 15 8.29 -1.68 14.69
N THR A 16 7.59 -1.15 15.69
CA THR A 16 6.95 0.17 15.63
C THR A 16 7.99 1.27 15.40
N THR A 17 9.16 1.19 16.05
CA THR A 17 10.26 2.14 15.81
C THR A 17 10.81 2.07 14.38
N LEU A 18 10.90 0.88 13.79
CA LEU A 18 11.24 0.75 12.36
C LEU A 18 10.15 1.37 11.49
N MET A 19 8.87 1.10 11.76
CA MET A 19 7.74 1.66 11.01
C MET A 19 7.78 3.19 11.01
N GLU A 20 7.98 3.81 12.18
CA GLU A 20 8.09 5.27 12.36
C GLU A 20 9.25 5.89 11.57
N LYS A 21 10.31 5.14 11.27
CA LYS A 21 11.44 5.61 10.44
C LYS A 21 11.24 5.30 8.95
N LEU A 22 10.72 4.12 8.64
CA LEU A 22 10.62 3.61 7.26
C LEU A 22 9.50 4.31 6.48
N ILE A 23 8.35 4.59 7.11
CA ILE A 23 7.23 5.24 6.44
C ILE A 23 7.60 6.65 5.97
N PRO A 24 8.18 7.54 6.82
CA PRO A 24 8.63 8.85 6.36
C PRO A 24 9.69 8.77 5.27
N GLU A 25 10.63 7.82 5.35
CA GLU A 25 11.68 7.65 4.33
C GLU A 25 11.10 7.23 2.97
N LEU A 26 10.14 6.30 2.93
CA LEU A 26 9.44 5.94 1.69
C LEU A 26 8.59 7.10 1.15
N ARG A 27 7.93 7.87 2.02
CA ARG A 27 7.18 9.07 1.61
C ARG A 27 8.08 10.17 1.06
N LYS A 28 9.26 10.39 1.67
CA LYS A 28 10.29 11.33 1.20
C LYS A 28 10.76 10.99 -0.23
N ARG A 29 10.71 9.71 -0.61
CA ARG A 29 11.01 9.22 -1.95
C ARG A 29 9.84 9.33 -2.95
N GLY A 30 8.69 9.86 -2.52
CA GLY A 30 7.54 10.13 -3.39
C GLY A 30 6.49 9.01 -3.43
N HIS A 31 6.58 7.99 -2.59
CA HIS A 31 5.63 6.88 -2.57
C HIS A 31 4.43 7.15 -1.65
N ARG A 32 3.23 6.78 -2.09
CA ARG A 32 2.03 6.67 -1.23
C ARG A 32 2.11 5.38 -0.42
N VAL A 33 2.20 5.49 0.89
CA VAL A 33 2.44 4.34 1.78
C VAL A 33 1.20 4.07 2.61
N GLY A 34 0.66 2.86 2.50
CA GLY A 34 -0.37 2.31 3.37
C GLY A 34 0.22 1.46 4.47
N THR A 35 -0.52 1.32 5.59
CA THR A 35 -0.11 0.46 6.70
C THR A 35 -1.24 -0.43 7.18
N VAL A 36 -0.92 -1.69 7.49
CA VAL A 36 -1.84 -2.60 8.18
C VAL A 36 -1.14 -3.12 9.42
N LYS A 37 -1.82 -3.17 10.56
CA LYS A 37 -1.29 -3.80 11.77
C LYS A 37 -2.13 -5.02 12.09
N HIS A 38 -1.49 -6.16 12.25
CA HIS A 38 -2.12 -7.37 12.78
C HIS A 38 -1.96 -7.40 14.29
N ASP A 39 -3.05 -7.14 15.01
CA ASP A 39 -3.12 -7.42 16.44
C ASP A 39 -3.79 -8.78 16.65
N VAL A 40 -3.10 -9.68 17.37
CA VAL A 40 -3.66 -10.99 17.73
C VAL A 40 -4.63 -10.89 18.90
N HIS A 41 -4.74 -9.70 19.52
CA HIS A 41 -5.70 -9.38 20.54
C HIS A 41 -6.84 -8.53 19.93
N ASP A 42 -8.04 -8.67 20.48
CA ASP A 42 -9.17 -7.82 20.12
C ASP A 42 -8.82 -6.35 20.39
N PHE A 43 -9.23 -5.45 19.49
CA PHE A 43 -8.89 -4.04 19.54
C PHE A 43 -10.13 -3.17 19.33
N SER A 44 -10.23 -2.06 20.07
CA SER A 44 -11.28 -1.06 19.90
C SER A 44 -10.68 0.25 19.42
N ILE A 45 -11.26 0.83 18.37
CA ILE A 45 -10.84 2.14 17.83
C ILE A 45 -11.84 3.24 18.21
N ASP A 46 -13.08 2.88 18.50
CA ASP A 46 -14.10 3.79 18.99
C ASP A 46 -14.14 3.80 20.52
N HIS A 47 -14.80 4.84 21.05
CA HIS A 47 -14.90 5.10 22.47
C HIS A 47 -16.32 4.81 22.93
N GLU A 48 -16.43 4.13 24.07
CA GLU A 48 -17.72 3.81 24.68
C GLU A 48 -18.59 5.07 24.86
N GLY A 49 -19.89 4.93 24.58
CA GLY A 49 -20.87 6.01 24.69
C GLY A 49 -20.88 7.03 23.55
N LYS A 50 -19.90 7.03 22.62
CA LYS A 50 -19.93 7.88 21.42
C LYS A 50 -20.88 7.34 20.35
N ASP A 51 -21.28 8.19 19.40
CA ASP A 51 -22.29 7.86 18.39
C ASP A 51 -21.93 6.61 17.57
N THR A 52 -20.68 6.50 17.12
CA THR A 52 -20.21 5.34 16.35
C THR A 52 -20.27 4.04 17.17
N TRP A 53 -19.97 4.11 18.47
CA TRP A 53 -20.11 2.98 19.39
C TRP A 53 -21.58 2.59 19.57
N ARG A 54 -22.46 3.58 19.78
CA ARG A 54 -23.90 3.36 19.92
C ARG A 54 -24.53 2.75 18.67
N HIS A 55 -24.10 3.17 17.47
CA HIS A 55 -24.57 2.60 16.21
C HIS A 55 -24.20 1.12 16.08
N ARG A 56 -22.99 0.75 16.49
CA ARG A 56 -22.51 -0.64 16.51
C ARG A 56 -23.29 -1.49 17.52
N GLN A 57 -23.45 -1.00 18.76
CA GLN A 57 -24.25 -1.68 19.78
C GLN A 57 -25.73 -1.84 19.39
N ALA A 58 -26.26 -0.95 18.56
CA ALA A 58 -27.61 -1.07 18.00
C ALA A 58 -27.72 -2.14 16.89
N GLY A 59 -26.61 -2.79 16.50
CA GLY A 59 -26.57 -3.90 15.53
C GLY A 59 -25.95 -3.54 14.18
N SER A 60 -25.36 -2.35 14.02
CA SER A 60 -24.69 -1.99 12.76
C SER A 60 -23.37 -2.76 12.62
N ARG A 61 -23.34 -3.73 11.70
CA ARG A 61 -22.12 -4.49 11.37
C ARG A 61 -21.05 -3.67 10.66
N THR A 62 -21.41 -2.51 10.13
CA THR A 62 -20.48 -1.58 9.49
C THR A 62 -20.86 -0.17 9.91
N VAL A 63 -19.91 0.53 10.52
CA VAL A 63 -20.03 1.93 10.93
C VAL A 63 -18.98 2.73 10.20
N VAL A 64 -19.40 3.80 9.52
CA VAL A 64 -18.50 4.71 8.80
C VAL A 64 -18.64 6.10 9.40
N ILE A 65 -17.52 6.70 9.77
CA ILE A 65 -17.44 8.11 10.14
C ILE A 65 -16.58 8.84 9.10
N SER A 66 -17.09 9.98 8.63
CA SER A 66 -16.46 10.76 7.57
C SER A 66 -16.38 12.23 7.94
N SER A 67 -15.35 12.90 7.45
CA SER A 67 -15.10 14.34 7.55
C SER A 67 -14.35 14.78 6.29
N PRO A 68 -14.20 16.09 6.01
CA PRO A 68 -13.60 16.57 4.77
C PRO A 68 -12.20 16.01 4.43
N GLY A 69 -11.42 15.57 5.42
CA GLY A 69 -10.05 15.08 5.22
C GLY A 69 -9.77 13.65 5.70
N LYS A 70 -10.77 12.93 6.24
CA LYS A 70 -10.57 11.56 6.73
C LYS A 70 -11.85 10.76 6.82
N VAL A 71 -11.72 9.47 6.61
CA VAL A 71 -12.75 8.44 6.81
C VAL A 71 -12.19 7.40 7.76
N ALA A 72 -13.01 6.91 8.69
CA ALA A 72 -12.73 5.70 9.44
C ALA A 72 -13.89 4.71 9.30
N VAL A 73 -13.55 3.43 9.14
CA VAL A 73 -14.49 2.33 8.95
C VAL A 73 -14.26 1.32 10.06
N ILE A 74 -15.32 0.99 10.78
CA ILE A 74 -15.36 -0.12 11.74
C ILE A 74 -16.28 -1.17 11.14
N LYS A 75 -15.77 -2.38 10.96
CA LYS A 75 -16.51 -3.47 10.33
C LYS A 75 -16.37 -4.75 11.13
N GLU A 76 -17.50 -5.25 11.61
CA GLU A 76 -17.58 -6.57 12.22
C GLU A 76 -17.62 -7.64 11.14
N VAL A 77 -16.64 -8.53 11.17
CA VAL A 77 -16.50 -9.64 10.22
C VAL A 77 -16.80 -10.96 10.91
N SER A 78 -17.48 -11.88 10.21
CA SER A 78 -17.74 -13.22 10.73
C SER A 78 -16.49 -14.13 10.68
N GLN A 79 -15.51 -13.76 9.86
CA GLN A 79 -14.22 -14.43 9.72
C GLN A 79 -13.15 -13.38 9.50
N GLU A 80 -11.96 -13.62 10.03
CA GLU A 80 -10.82 -12.74 9.85
C GLU A 80 -10.48 -12.58 8.36
N MET A 81 -10.35 -11.35 7.91
CA MET A 81 -9.94 -11.08 6.54
C MET A 81 -8.46 -11.36 6.35
N THR A 82 -8.12 -11.97 5.22
CA THR A 82 -6.72 -12.11 4.80
C THR A 82 -6.12 -10.73 4.49
N LEU A 83 -4.79 -10.61 4.62
CA LEU A 83 -4.09 -9.37 4.27
C LEU A 83 -4.35 -8.97 2.81
N SER A 84 -4.43 -9.94 1.89
CA SER A 84 -4.79 -9.69 0.49
C SER A 84 -6.15 -9.02 0.33
N GLU A 85 -7.17 -9.48 1.07
CA GLU A 85 -8.51 -8.90 1.01
C GLU A 85 -8.57 -7.50 1.62
N ILE A 86 -7.81 -7.26 2.71
CA ILE A 86 -7.69 -5.93 3.32
C ILE A 86 -7.08 -4.95 2.31
N VAL A 87 -5.95 -5.32 1.70
CA VAL A 87 -5.25 -4.49 0.70
C VAL A 87 -6.15 -4.17 -0.49
N GLN A 88 -6.85 -5.18 -1.04
CA GLN A 88 -7.74 -4.99 -2.18
C GLN A 88 -8.93 -4.07 -1.89
N ARG A 89 -9.45 -4.08 -0.65
CA ARG A 89 -10.64 -3.30 -0.29
C ARG A 89 -10.32 -1.87 0.12
N PHE A 90 -9.16 -1.63 0.72
CA PHE A 90 -8.89 -0.35 1.40
C PHE A 90 -7.69 0.44 0.87
N PHE A 91 -6.78 -0.17 0.10
CA PHE A 91 -5.49 0.44 -0.22
C PHE A 91 -5.28 0.74 -1.71
N TRP A 92 -6.35 0.98 -2.48
CA TRP A 92 -6.29 1.10 -3.93
C TRP A 92 -5.46 2.30 -4.43
N GLU A 93 -5.31 3.36 -3.62
CA GLU A 93 -4.51 4.54 -3.97
C GLU A 93 -3.01 4.41 -3.64
N GLU A 94 -2.59 3.38 -2.92
CA GLU A 94 -1.23 3.29 -2.35
C GLU A 94 -0.24 2.64 -3.30
N ASP A 95 1.03 3.07 -3.26
CA ASP A 95 2.11 2.47 -4.03
C ASP A 95 2.61 1.19 -3.38
N ILE A 96 2.55 1.14 -2.04
CA ILE A 96 2.99 0.03 -1.21
C ILE A 96 2.21 -0.02 0.10
N VAL A 97 1.99 -1.23 0.61
CA VAL A 97 1.50 -1.46 1.97
C VAL A 97 2.60 -2.07 2.82
N ILE A 98 2.90 -1.44 3.95
CA ILE A 98 3.80 -1.97 4.97
C ILE A 98 2.96 -2.55 6.11
N ALA A 99 3.00 -3.88 6.27
CA ALA A 99 2.17 -4.58 7.24
C ALA A 99 2.97 -4.95 8.50
N GLU A 100 2.59 -4.48 9.69
CA GLU A 100 3.18 -4.96 10.94
C GLU A 100 2.52 -6.28 11.36
N GLY A 101 3.29 -7.36 11.47
CA GLY A 101 2.79 -8.69 11.79
C GLY A 101 2.67 -9.62 10.58
N TYR A 102 1.64 -10.47 10.55
CA TYR A 102 1.42 -11.43 9.45
C TYR A 102 2.60 -12.38 9.17
N LYS A 103 3.25 -12.90 10.24
CA LYS A 103 4.42 -13.80 10.14
C LYS A 103 4.18 -15.09 9.33
N ASN A 104 2.94 -15.55 9.24
CA ASN A 104 2.57 -16.75 8.49
C ASN A 104 2.01 -16.45 7.09
N SER A 105 2.01 -15.18 6.67
CA SER A 105 1.50 -14.80 5.34
C SER A 105 2.50 -15.15 4.23
N PRO A 106 2.06 -15.27 2.96
CA PRO A 106 2.98 -15.54 1.84
C PRO A 106 3.74 -14.29 1.36
N PHE A 107 3.59 -13.15 2.03
CA PHE A 107 4.19 -11.89 1.61
C PHE A 107 5.67 -11.78 2.03
N PRO A 108 6.49 -11.01 1.29
CA PRO A 108 7.87 -10.70 1.66
C PRO A 108 7.99 -10.11 3.07
N LYS A 109 9.02 -10.52 3.82
CA LYS A 109 9.18 -10.13 5.23
C LYS A 109 10.52 -9.47 5.50
N ILE A 110 10.50 -8.41 6.30
CA ILE A 110 11.67 -7.86 6.96
C ILE A 110 11.53 -8.18 8.44
N GLU A 111 12.50 -8.90 8.99
CA GLU A 111 12.48 -9.25 10.41
C GLU A 111 13.31 -8.28 11.24
N VAL A 112 12.69 -7.73 12.29
CA VAL A 112 13.35 -6.87 13.28
C VAL A 112 13.91 -7.72 14.41
N LEU A 113 15.24 -7.75 14.50
CA LEU A 113 16.01 -8.47 15.50
C LEU A 113 16.27 -7.61 16.74
N SER A 114 16.26 -8.23 17.93
CA SER A 114 16.60 -7.57 19.19
C SER A 114 18.10 -7.21 19.24
N ARG A 115 18.54 -6.52 20.31
CA ARG A 115 19.96 -6.18 20.50
C ARG A 115 20.80 -7.31 21.10
N GLU A 116 20.20 -8.46 21.35
CA GLU A 116 20.89 -9.61 21.92
C GLU A 116 21.93 -10.17 20.94
N LYS A 117 22.94 -10.85 21.48
CA LYS A 117 23.95 -11.52 20.65
C LYS A 117 23.42 -12.87 20.17
N ASN A 118 23.90 -13.32 19.03
CA ASN A 118 23.61 -14.65 18.46
C ASN A 118 22.12 -14.92 18.23
N ILE A 119 21.39 -13.93 17.74
CA ILE A 119 19.97 -14.10 17.45
C ILE A 119 19.80 -14.91 16.17
N VAL A 120 18.96 -15.93 16.25
CA VAL A 120 18.44 -16.66 15.10
C VAL A 120 17.13 -16.00 14.67
N PRO A 121 16.99 -15.56 13.41
CA PRO A 121 15.73 -15.05 12.87
C PRO A 121 14.58 -16.05 13.03
N LEU A 122 13.38 -15.55 13.33
CA LEU A 122 12.14 -16.32 13.41
C LEU A 122 11.67 -16.82 12.04
N CYS A 123 12.01 -16.09 10.98
CA CYS A 123 11.65 -16.44 9.60
C CYS A 123 12.92 -16.82 8.81
N GLY A 124 12.80 -17.81 7.94
CA GLY A 124 13.81 -18.13 6.94
C GLY A 124 13.45 -17.64 5.53
N VAL A 125 14.31 -17.91 4.57
CA VAL A 125 14.04 -17.65 3.14
C VAL A 125 12.78 -18.39 2.67
N LYS A 126 12.54 -19.62 3.18
CA LYS A 126 11.33 -20.40 2.92
C LYS A 126 10.05 -19.72 3.41
N ASP A 127 10.16 -18.88 4.42
CA ASP A 127 9.07 -18.06 4.96
C ASP A 127 9.03 -16.68 4.28
N HIS A 128 9.63 -16.52 3.10
CA HIS A 128 9.69 -15.25 2.37
C HIS A 128 10.44 -14.12 3.09
N LEU A 129 11.39 -14.45 3.98
CA LEU A 129 12.31 -13.45 4.53
C LEU A 129 13.16 -12.83 3.41
N ILE A 130 13.19 -11.50 3.33
CA ILE A 130 13.94 -10.76 2.31
C ILE A 130 15.07 -9.91 2.87
N ALA A 131 15.01 -9.57 4.17
CA ALA A 131 16.05 -8.85 4.89
C ALA A 131 15.85 -8.95 6.41
N THR A 132 16.89 -8.66 7.17
CA THR A 132 16.80 -8.44 8.63
C THR A 132 17.18 -7.00 8.98
N TYR A 133 16.63 -6.47 10.07
CA TYR A 133 16.89 -5.13 10.56
C TYR A 133 17.14 -5.12 12.06
N GLY A 134 18.09 -4.33 12.55
CA GLY A 134 18.33 -4.14 13.98
C GLY A 134 19.62 -4.81 14.46
N GLY A 135 19.54 -5.67 15.48
CA GLY A 135 20.72 -6.35 15.99
C GLY A 135 21.28 -7.39 15.02
N ALA A 136 22.58 -7.67 15.16
CA ALA A 136 23.30 -8.54 14.24
C ALA A 136 22.92 -10.02 14.45
N PRO A 137 22.44 -10.72 13.41
CA PRO A 137 22.22 -12.16 13.49
C PRO A 137 23.55 -12.91 13.51
N GLU A 138 23.56 -14.13 14.06
CA GLU A 138 24.75 -14.99 14.02
C GLU A 138 25.12 -15.38 12.57
N LYS A 139 24.08 -15.63 11.76
CA LYS A 139 24.17 -15.91 10.33
C LYS A 139 22.97 -15.30 9.63
N SER A 140 23.18 -14.71 8.45
CA SER A 140 22.09 -14.21 7.62
C SER A 140 22.21 -14.74 6.20
N GLU A 141 21.12 -15.32 5.70
CA GLU A 141 20.99 -15.73 4.29
C GLU A 141 20.43 -14.61 3.41
N VAL A 142 20.07 -13.48 4.04
CA VAL A 142 19.49 -12.30 3.41
C VAL A 142 20.27 -11.05 3.83
N PRO A 143 20.12 -9.92 3.12
CA PRO A 143 20.73 -8.67 3.54
C PRO A 143 20.35 -8.28 4.98
N HIS A 144 21.33 -7.83 5.76
CA HIS A 144 21.14 -7.32 7.10
C HIS A 144 21.36 -5.80 7.13
N PHE A 145 20.48 -5.07 7.85
CA PHE A 145 20.54 -3.63 8.02
C PHE A 145 20.61 -3.27 9.51
N GLY A 146 21.57 -2.45 9.90
CA GLY A 146 21.66 -1.96 11.28
C GLY A 146 20.57 -0.93 11.60
N TYR A 147 20.44 -0.56 12.88
CA TYR A 147 19.44 0.40 13.37
C TYR A 147 19.50 1.79 12.68
N ASP A 148 20.62 2.15 12.07
CA ASP A 148 20.82 3.44 11.40
C ASP A 148 20.69 3.34 9.87
N SER A 149 20.42 2.15 9.32
CA SER A 149 20.44 1.89 7.87
C SER A 149 19.05 1.89 7.23
N VAL A 150 18.11 2.71 7.73
CA VAL A 150 16.74 2.75 7.22
C VAL A 150 16.67 3.21 5.76
N GLU A 151 17.54 4.14 5.35
CA GLU A 151 17.59 4.62 3.96
C GLU A 151 18.00 3.51 2.98
N SER A 152 18.91 2.63 3.40
CA SER A 152 19.35 1.47 2.61
C SER A 152 18.26 0.40 2.55
N LEU A 153 17.54 0.19 3.64
CA LEU A 153 16.38 -0.70 3.67
C LEU A 153 15.24 -0.19 2.76
N ALA A 154 14.95 1.11 2.80
CA ALA A 154 13.97 1.74 1.92
C ALA A 154 14.36 1.60 0.45
N ARG A 155 15.65 1.79 0.12
CA ARG A 155 16.18 1.55 -1.24
C ARG A 155 15.98 0.10 -1.68
N LEU A 156 16.23 -0.88 -0.80
CA LEU A 156 15.98 -2.29 -1.11
C LEU A 156 14.51 -2.54 -1.50
N ILE A 157 13.57 -1.98 -0.73
CA ILE A 157 12.13 -2.11 -0.99
C ILE A 157 11.78 -1.46 -2.33
N GLU A 158 12.25 -0.23 -2.55
CA GLU A 158 12.02 0.52 -3.78
C GLU A 158 12.53 -0.22 -5.02
N ASP A 159 13.76 -0.72 -4.96
CA ASP A 159 14.40 -1.44 -6.06
C ASP A 159 13.66 -2.72 -6.42
N ARG A 160 13.18 -3.47 -5.42
CA ARG A 160 12.53 -4.77 -5.63
C ARG A 160 11.06 -4.67 -6.00
N TYR A 161 10.35 -3.66 -5.50
CA TYR A 161 8.88 -3.67 -5.52
C TYR A 161 8.26 -2.43 -6.17
N LEU A 162 9.00 -1.32 -6.32
CA LEU A 162 8.43 -0.03 -6.75
C LEU A 162 9.01 0.51 -8.06
N LYS A 163 10.29 0.26 -8.37
CA LYS A 163 10.94 0.79 -9.59
C LYS A 163 10.33 0.33 -10.93
N SER A 164 9.58 -0.77 -10.94
CA SER A 164 8.93 -1.28 -12.16
C SER A 164 7.53 -0.73 -12.41
N ARG A 165 6.94 0.00 -11.45
CA ARG A 165 5.60 0.59 -11.60
C ARG A 165 5.71 2.02 -12.12
N LYS A 166 5.66 2.18 -13.43
CA LYS A 166 5.23 3.47 -14.01
C LYS A 166 3.74 3.63 -13.68
N ARG A 167 3.41 4.24 -12.54
CA ARG A 167 2.03 4.72 -12.31
C ARG A 167 1.76 5.78 -13.36
N ARG A 168 0.89 5.44 -14.30
CA ARG A 168 0.37 6.39 -15.27
C ARG A 168 -0.82 7.04 -14.60
N PHE A 169 -0.82 8.36 -14.60
CA PHE A 169 -1.95 9.14 -14.17
C PHE A 169 -2.81 9.42 -15.41
N VAL A 170 -4.07 9.00 -15.39
CA VAL A 170 -5.05 9.36 -16.41
C VAL A 170 -5.92 10.47 -15.83
N SER A 171 -5.83 11.65 -16.43
CA SER A 171 -6.77 12.74 -16.19
C SER A 171 -7.74 12.86 -17.36
N VAL A 172 -9.03 12.92 -17.07
CA VAL A 172 -10.05 13.26 -18.06
C VAL A 172 -10.63 14.63 -17.71
N VAL A 173 -10.69 15.52 -18.70
CA VAL A 173 -11.28 16.86 -18.56
C VAL A 173 -12.50 16.94 -19.47
N ALA A 174 -13.66 17.32 -18.91
CA ALA A 174 -14.87 17.61 -19.66
C ALA A 174 -15.34 19.04 -19.35
N ASP A 175 -15.56 19.85 -20.39
CA ASP A 175 -15.97 21.25 -20.27
C ASP A 175 -15.11 22.07 -19.29
N GLY A 176 -13.78 21.84 -19.35
CA GLY A 176 -12.80 22.48 -18.47
C GLY A 176 -12.74 21.95 -17.04
N LYS A 177 -13.53 20.92 -16.69
CA LYS A 177 -13.56 20.30 -15.35
C LYS A 177 -12.90 18.93 -15.35
N ASN A 178 -12.05 18.68 -14.35
CA ASN A 178 -11.49 17.34 -14.12
C ASN A 178 -12.61 16.37 -13.69
N ILE A 179 -12.71 15.24 -14.40
CA ILE A 179 -13.56 14.12 -14.02
C ILE A 179 -12.72 13.18 -13.14
N PRO A 180 -13.12 12.93 -11.88
CA PRO A 180 -12.46 11.95 -11.04
C PRO A 180 -12.68 10.55 -11.61
N LEU A 181 -11.60 9.80 -11.77
CA LEU A 181 -11.62 8.42 -12.24
C LEU A 181 -11.32 7.48 -11.08
N ASN A 182 -11.98 6.31 -11.07
CA ASN A 182 -11.54 5.21 -10.22
C ASN A 182 -10.45 4.39 -10.95
N ASP A 183 -9.75 3.54 -10.19
CA ASP A 183 -8.65 2.72 -10.71
C ASP A 183 -9.01 1.87 -11.93
N PHE A 184 -10.22 1.30 -11.95
CA PHE A 184 -10.67 0.47 -13.04
C PHE A 184 -10.76 1.27 -14.35
N VAL A 185 -11.39 2.45 -14.29
CA VAL A 185 -11.55 3.34 -15.45
C VAL A 185 -10.20 3.91 -15.87
N GLU A 186 -9.37 4.37 -14.94
CA GLU A 186 -8.02 4.85 -15.22
C GLU A 186 -7.17 3.76 -15.90
N THR A 187 -7.24 2.52 -15.42
CA THR A 187 -6.51 1.38 -16.00
C THR A 187 -6.99 1.09 -17.43
N ILE A 188 -8.30 1.02 -17.66
CA ILE A 188 -8.85 0.75 -19.00
C ILE A 188 -8.43 1.84 -19.97
N VAL A 189 -8.66 3.11 -19.62
CA VAL A 189 -8.33 4.24 -20.50
C VAL A 189 -6.83 4.26 -20.80
N GLY A 190 -5.99 4.14 -19.79
CA GLY A 190 -4.53 4.14 -19.96
C GLY A 190 -4.03 3.00 -20.86
N ASN A 191 -4.56 1.79 -20.67
CA ASN A 191 -4.18 0.62 -21.48
C ASN A 191 -4.70 0.71 -22.92
N THR A 192 -5.92 1.20 -23.12
CA THR A 192 -6.49 1.40 -24.46
C THR A 192 -5.67 2.41 -25.25
N VAL A 193 -5.34 3.56 -24.66
CA VAL A 193 -4.52 4.61 -25.29
C VAL A 193 -3.13 4.08 -25.65
N GLU A 194 -2.50 3.33 -24.75
CA GLU A 194 -1.22 2.70 -25.04
C GLU A 194 -1.31 1.67 -26.16
N GLY A 195 -2.35 0.83 -26.15
CA GLY A 195 -2.60 -0.15 -27.21
C GLY A 195 -2.74 0.51 -28.57
N LEU A 196 -3.48 1.62 -28.65
CA LEU A 196 -3.60 2.43 -29.86
C LEU A 196 -2.24 2.98 -30.30
N LEU A 197 -1.47 3.59 -29.39
CA LEU A 197 -0.15 4.15 -29.73
C LEU A 197 0.85 3.10 -30.22
N LYS A 198 0.89 1.91 -29.60
CA LYS A 198 1.76 0.80 -30.02
C LYS A 198 1.43 0.30 -31.43
N SER A 199 0.19 0.48 -31.89
CA SER A 199 -0.21 0.13 -33.26
C SER A 199 0.26 1.14 -34.32
N LEU A 200 0.65 2.35 -33.91
CA LEU A 200 1.07 3.42 -34.83
C LEU A 200 2.59 3.35 -35.09
N LYS A 201 3.00 3.42 -36.35
CA LYS A 201 4.42 3.47 -36.71
C LYS A 201 5.07 4.77 -36.22
N GLY A 202 6.25 4.65 -35.63
CA GLY A 202 7.07 5.80 -35.21
C GLY A 202 6.81 6.31 -33.79
N TRP A 203 5.90 5.70 -33.04
CA TRP A 203 5.58 6.11 -31.67
C TRP A 203 6.15 5.11 -30.65
N GLY A 204 7.05 5.60 -29.79
CA GLY A 204 7.69 4.82 -28.73
C GLY A 204 6.91 4.87 -27.40
N SER A 205 7.61 5.18 -26.31
CA SER A 205 7.01 5.41 -24.99
C SER A 205 7.01 6.89 -24.64
N PRO A 206 6.02 7.69 -25.13
CA PRO A 206 5.97 9.11 -24.82
C PRO A 206 5.81 9.36 -23.31
N MET A 207 6.39 10.46 -22.82
CA MET A 207 6.22 10.87 -21.41
C MET A 207 4.79 11.34 -21.11
N GLN A 208 4.11 11.92 -22.09
CA GLN A 208 2.73 12.41 -21.98
C GLN A 208 1.98 12.15 -23.29
N VAL A 209 0.69 11.82 -23.18
CA VAL A 209 -0.23 11.64 -24.30
C VAL A 209 -1.48 12.47 -24.00
N THR A 210 -1.89 13.31 -24.95
CA THR A 210 -3.10 14.12 -24.84
C THR A 210 -4.07 13.70 -25.92
N ILE A 211 -5.28 13.32 -25.55
CA ILE A 211 -6.38 13.00 -26.48
C ILE A 211 -7.47 14.04 -26.29
N THR A 212 -7.89 14.67 -27.37
CA THR A 212 -8.99 15.65 -27.38
C THR A 212 -10.11 15.13 -28.27
N LEU A 213 -11.31 15.01 -27.70
CA LEU A 213 -12.53 14.69 -28.45
C LEU A 213 -13.31 15.99 -28.62
N LEU A 214 -13.62 16.36 -29.87
CA LEU A 214 -14.39 17.55 -30.21
C LEU A 214 -15.75 17.11 -30.77
N ASN A 215 -16.84 17.52 -30.12
CA ASN A 215 -18.17 17.39 -30.69
C ASN A 215 -18.42 18.57 -31.63
N ARG A 216 -18.84 18.30 -32.87
CA ARG A 216 -19.42 19.34 -33.73
C ARG A 216 -20.90 19.42 -33.40
N GLU A 217 -21.41 20.61 -33.10
CA GLU A 217 -22.85 20.82 -33.07
C GLU A 217 -23.42 20.44 -34.44
N ALA A 218 -24.51 19.68 -34.44
CA ALA A 218 -25.27 19.49 -35.66
C ALA A 218 -25.73 20.87 -36.10
N THR A 219 -25.20 21.37 -37.21
CA THR A 219 -25.79 22.53 -37.88
C THR A 219 -27.20 22.13 -38.23
N ASP A 220 -28.19 22.72 -37.54
CA ASP A 220 -29.58 22.69 -37.96
C ASP A 220 -29.62 23.16 -39.41
N LYS A 221 -29.85 22.21 -40.32
CA LYS A 221 -30.18 22.52 -41.70
C LYS A 221 -31.64 22.95 -41.69
N GLU A 222 -31.86 24.25 -41.70
CA GLU A 222 -33.11 24.86 -42.21
C GLU A 222 -33.37 24.42 -43.66
#